data_AF-U5CSY0-F1
#
_entry.id   AF-U5CSY0-F1
#
_cell.length_a   1.000
_cell.length_b   1.000
_cell.length_c   1.000
_cell.angle_alpha   90.00
_cell.angle_beta   90.00
_cell.angle_gamma   90.00
#
_symmetry.space_group_name_H-M   'P 1'
#
loop_
_entity.id
_entity.type
_entity.pdbx_description
1 polymer ?
#
loop_
_entity_poly.entity_id
_entity_poly.type
_entity_poly.pdbx_seq_one_letter_code
_entity_poly.pdbx_strand_id
1 'polypeptide(L)'
;MKKEEKKGYISATEVNQFLYCPYQWYYIKKYGLEYINNLREPSEREEQFVNFKRGIDYHEKYYKDIVKLRYKRYAIAFGIVFLILLILFVMRYVR
;
A
#
# COMPACT_ATOMS: atom_id res chain seq x y z
N MET A 1 13.49 -2.36 -19.62
CA MET A 1 13.37 -0.97 -19.16
C MET A 1 13.98 -0.88 -17.76
N LYS A 2 15.22 -0.38 -17.62
CA LYS A 2 15.87 -0.26 -16.31
C LYS A 2 15.12 0.80 -15.50
N LYS A 3 14.38 0.39 -14.47
CA LYS A 3 13.80 1.32 -13.49
C LYS A 3 14.97 2.08 -12.86
N GLU A 4 15.04 3.39 -13.06
CA GLU A 4 15.95 4.24 -12.31
C GLU A 4 15.65 4.06 -10.82
N GLU A 5 16.60 3.49 -10.07
CA GLU A 5 16.54 3.49 -8.61
C GLU A 5 16.53 4.95 -8.16
N LYS A 6 15.44 5.39 -7.51
CA LYS A 6 15.38 6.69 -6.85
C LYS A 6 16.46 6.71 -5.78
N LYS A 7 17.61 7.34 -6.08
CA LYS A 7 18.73 7.53 -5.16
C LYS A 7 18.21 8.14 -3.86
N GLY A 8 18.18 7.36 -2.77
CA GLY A 8 17.87 7.83 -1.41
C GLY A 8 16.75 7.11 -0.66
N TYR A 9 15.98 6.22 -1.29
CA TYR A 9 14.90 5.49 -0.58
C TYR A 9 15.23 4.01 -0.43
N ILE A 10 15.25 3.53 0.81
CA ILE A 10 15.35 2.10 1.13
C ILE A 10 13.92 1.54 1.22
N SER A 11 13.65 0.46 0.49
CA SER A 11 12.34 -0.21 0.55
C SER A 11 12.29 -1.26 1.65
N ALA A 12 11.10 -1.60 2.15
CA ALA A 12 10.93 -2.71 3.10
C ALA A 12 11.43 -4.04 2.53
N THR A 13 11.28 -4.25 1.22
CA THR A 13 11.83 -5.39 0.49
C THR A 13 13.35 -5.42 0.56
N GLU A 14 14.00 -4.27 0.41
CA GLU A 14 15.46 -4.15 0.45
C GLU A 14 16.01 -4.47 1.84
N VAL A 15 15.38 -3.94 2.90
CA VAL A 15 15.74 -4.27 4.29
C VAL A 15 15.56 -5.76 4.55
N ASN A 16 14.40 -6.33 4.16
CA ASN A 16 14.12 -7.74 4.34
C ASN A 16 15.14 -8.63 3.60
N GLN A 17 15.48 -8.28 2.36
CA GLN A 17 16.49 -9.02 1.58
C GLN A 17 17.87 -8.96 2.22
N PHE A 18 18.29 -7.78 2.68
CA PHE A 18 19.58 -7.62 3.36
C PHE A 18 19.65 -8.42 4.65
N LEU A 19 18.61 -8.34 5.49
CA LEU A 19 18.53 -9.09 6.75
C LEU A 19 18.43 -10.60 6.54
N TYR A 20 17.75 -11.03 5.47
CA TYR A 20 17.64 -12.45 5.12
C TYR A 20 18.98 -13.02 4.65
N CYS A 21 19.63 -12.37 3.67
CA CYS A 21 20.94 -12.77 3.16
C CYS A 21 21.68 -11.57 2.53
N PRO A 22 22.72 -11.02 3.21
CA PRO A 22 23.49 -9.89 2.69
C PRO A 22 24.18 -10.18 1.35
N TYR A 23 24.64 -11.42 1.14
CA TYR A 23 25.26 -11.82 -0.13
C TYR A 23 24.24 -11.79 -1.27
N GLN A 24 23.07 -12.38 -1.08
CA GLN A 24 22.01 -12.36 -2.08
C GLN A 24 21.60 -10.92 -2.41
N TRP A 25 21.46 -10.06 -1.40
CA TRP A 25 21.19 -8.64 -1.59
C TRP A 25 22.28 -7.94 -2.43
N TYR A 26 23.56 -8.18 -2.14
CA TYR A 26 24.68 -7.62 -2.90
C TYR A 26 24.61 -8.04 -4.38
N TYR A 27 24.38 -9.32 -4.65
CA TYR A 27 24.30 -9.82 -6.03
C TYR A 27 23.08 -9.28 -6.77
N ILE A 28 21.92 -9.12 -6.10
CA ILE A 28 20.74 -8.46 -6.67
C ILE A 28 21.06 -7.00 -7.02
N LYS A 29 21.76 -6.25 -6.15
CA LYS A 29 22.15 -4.86 -6.41
C LYS A 29 23.14 -4.74 -7.58
N LYS A 30 24.07 -5.69 -7.69
CA LYS A 30 25.12 -5.66 -8.72
C LYS A 30 24.65 -6.13 -10.09
N TYR A 31 23.85 -7.19 -10.15
CA TYR A 31 23.47 -7.87 -11.41
C TYR A 31 21.98 -7.74 -11.76
N GLY A 32 21.14 -7.31 -10.82
CA GLY A 32 19.71 -7.18 -10.99
C GLY A 32 18.93 -8.45 -10.62
N LEU A 33 17.61 -8.27 -10.41
CA LEU A 33 16.72 -9.37 -9.99
C LEU A 33 16.51 -10.42 -11.10
N GLU A 34 16.48 -10.00 -12.38
CA GLU A 34 16.34 -10.92 -13.52
C GLU A 34 17.48 -11.93 -13.58
N TYR A 35 18.72 -11.48 -13.39
CA TYR A 35 19.88 -12.36 -13.36
C TYR A 35 19.74 -13.44 -12.29
N ILE A 36 19.34 -13.05 -11.07
CA ILE A 36 19.17 -13.98 -9.95
C ILE A 36 18.00 -14.93 -10.19
N ASN A 37 16.90 -14.45 -10.75
CA ASN A 37 15.76 -15.29 -11.10
C ASN A 37 16.10 -16.32 -12.17
N ASN A 38 17.01 -16.03 -13.10
CA ASN A 38 17.48 -16.99 -14.10
C ASN A 38 18.34 -18.11 -13.50
N LEU A 39 18.93 -17.90 -12.32
CA LEU A 39 19.69 -18.91 -11.58
C LEU A 39 18.81 -19.80 -10.69
N ARG A 40 17.55 -19.40 -10.44
CA ARG A 40 16.60 -20.16 -9.60
C ARG A 40 15.85 -21.21 -10.38
N GLU A 41 15.46 -22.27 -9.69
CA GLU A 41 14.56 -23.26 -10.25
C GLU A 41 13.16 -22.66 -10.54
N PRO A 42 12.45 -23.13 -11.59
CA PRO A 42 11.12 -22.62 -11.91
C PRO A 42 10.10 -22.73 -10.76
N SER A 43 10.14 -23.83 -10.00
CA SER A 43 9.29 -24.11 -8.84
C SER A 43 9.41 -23.04 -7.75
N GLU A 44 10.64 -22.67 -7.40
CA GLU A 44 10.93 -21.66 -6.37
C GLU A 44 10.48 -20.25 -6.75
N ARG A 45 10.45 -19.95 -8.06
CA ARG A 45 9.98 -18.65 -8.56
C ARG A 45 8.49 -18.50 -8.32
N GLU A 46 7.70 -19.50 -8.67
CA GLU A 46 6.23 -19.43 -8.61
C GLU A 46 5.72 -19.24 -7.17
N GLU A 47 6.29 -19.96 -6.20
CA GLU A 47 5.85 -19.91 -4.81
C GLU A 47 6.03 -18.51 -4.17
N GLN A 48 7.16 -17.84 -4.44
CA GLN A 48 7.39 -16.47 -3.94
C GLN A 48 6.39 -15.46 -4.50
N PHE A 49 6.01 -15.59 -5.78
CA PHE A 49 5.06 -14.66 -6.40
C PHE A 49 3.64 -14.82 -5.87
N VAL A 50 3.22 -16.03 -5.49
CA VAL A 50 1.86 -16.28 -4.95
C VAL A 50 1.67 -15.56 -3.61
N ASN A 51 2.62 -15.72 -2.68
CA ASN A 51 2.53 -15.08 -1.36
C ASN A 51 2.63 -13.55 -1.46
N PHE A 52 3.51 -13.05 -2.34
CA PHE A 52 3.63 -11.62 -2.59
C PHE A 52 2.35 -11.02 -3.18
N LYS A 53 1.75 -11.68 -4.17
CA LYS A 53 0.47 -11.27 -4.77
C LYS A 53 -0.65 -11.24 -3.73
N ARG A 54 -0.75 -12.28 -2.91
CA ARG A 54 -1.73 -12.33 -1.80
C ARG A 54 -1.55 -11.17 -0.82
N GLY A 55 -0.30 -10.79 -0.53
CA GLY A 55 0.00 -9.62 0.31
C GLY A 55 -0.47 -8.30 -0.34
N ILE A 56 -0.22 -8.10 -1.63
CA ILE A 56 -0.69 -6.93 -2.37
C ILE A 56 -2.22 -6.84 -2.34
N ASP A 57 -2.91 -7.93 -2.66
CA ASP A 57 -4.37 -7.98 -2.70
C ASP A 57 -4.97 -7.63 -1.33
N TYR A 58 -4.35 -8.12 -0.25
CA TYR A 58 -4.72 -7.77 1.12
C TYR A 58 -4.54 -6.27 1.40
N HIS A 59 -3.39 -5.70 1.06
CA HIS A 59 -3.12 -4.28 1.29
C HIS A 59 -4.06 -3.38 0.48
N GLU A 60 -4.37 -3.74 -0.77
CA GLU A 60 -5.31 -2.99 -1.60
C GLU A 60 -6.72 -3.00 -1.00
N LYS A 61 -7.20 -4.18 -0.59
CA LYS A 61 -8.50 -4.32 0.07
C LYS A 61 -8.55 -3.53 1.38
N TYR A 62 -7.53 -3.67 2.22
CA TYR A 62 -7.43 -2.98 3.50
C TYR A 62 -7.42 -1.46 3.33
N TYR A 63 -6.67 -0.94 2.35
CA TYR A 63 -6.65 0.48 2.03
C TYR A 63 -8.04 0.99 1.59
N LYS A 64 -8.72 0.25 0.70
CA LYS A 64 -10.10 0.57 0.29
C LYS A 64 -11.05 0.62 1.48
N ASP A 65 -10.92 -0.31 2.42
CA ASP A 65 -11.79 -0.38 3.60
C ASP A 65 -11.53 0.78 4.57
N ILE A 66 -10.27 1.16 4.81
CA ILE A 66 -9.94 2.36 5.60
C ILE A 66 -10.50 3.62 4.95
N VAL A 67 -10.31 3.76 3.64
CA VAL A 67 -10.79 4.93 2.90
C VAL A 67 -12.32 5.03 2.95
N LYS A 68 -13.04 3.91 2.79
CA LYS A 68 -14.50 3.86 2.97
C LYS A 68 -14.91 4.28 4.38
N LEU A 69 -14.24 3.80 5.42
CA LEU A 69 -14.51 4.20 6.81
C LEU A 69 -14.29 5.70 7.02
N ARG A 70 -13.24 6.27 6.42
CA ARG A 70 -12.96 7.71 6.47
C ARG A 70 -14.09 8.52 5.83
N TYR A 71 -14.55 8.15 4.63
CA TYR A 71 -15.66 8.84 3.96
C TYR A 71 -16.97 8.70 4.74
N LYS A 72 -17.27 7.53 5.32
CA LYS A 72 -18.43 7.36 6.20
C LYS A 72 -18.40 8.30 7.40
N ARG A 73 -17.24 8.46 8.05
CA ARG A 73 -17.07 9.41 9.16
C ARG A 73 -17.33 10.85 8.72
N TYR A 74 -16.81 11.26 7.56
CA TYR A 74 -17.09 12.59 7.02
C TYR A 74 -18.56 12.80 6.68
N ALA A 75 -19.21 11.81 6.06
CA ALA A 75 -20.64 11.89 5.75
C ALA A 75 -21.50 12.10 7.01
N ILE A 76 -21.19 11.39 8.10
CA ILE A 76 -21.86 11.58 9.40
C ILE A 76 -21.61 13.00 9.94
N ALA A 77 -20.36 13.45 9.94
CA ALA A 77 -20.01 14.79 10.43
C ALA A 77 -20.73 15.90 9.64
N PHE A 78 -20.72 15.82 8.31
CA PHE A 78 -21.45 16.76 7.45
C PHE A 78 -22.96 16.69 7.65
N GLY A 79 -23.52 15.50 7.85
CA GLY A 79 -24.94 15.34 8.17
C GLY A 79 -25.35 16.04 9.46
N ILE A 80 -24.53 15.93 10.52
CA ILE A 80 -24.77 16.62 11.80
C ILE A 80 -24.70 18.14 11.62
N VAL A 81 -23.66 18.65 10.96
CA VAL A 81 -23.51 20.09 10.70
C VAL A 81 -24.69 20.63 9.89
N PHE A 82 -25.10 19.91 8.84
CA PHE A 82 -26.26 20.27 8.04
C PHE A 82 -27.54 20.33 8.86
N LEU A 83 -27.77 19.35 9.75
CA LEU A 83 -28.93 19.31 10.62
C LEU A 83 -28.95 20.49 11.62
N ILE A 84 -27.80 20.85 12.19
CA ILE A 84 -27.68 22.03 13.06
C ILE A 84 -28.02 23.31 12.28
N LEU A 85 -27.46 23.48 11.09
CA LEU A 85 -27.74 24.64 10.24
C LEU A 85 -29.23 24.73 9.87
N LEU A 86 -29.87 23.59 9.59
CA LEU A 86 -31.29 23.52 9.26
C LEU A 86 -32.15 23.96 10.46
N ILE A 87 -31.83 23.48 11.68
CA ILE A 87 -32.52 23.91 12.90
C ILE A 87 -32.37 25.42 13.12
N LEU A 88 -31.15 25.96 12.99
CA LEU A 88 -30.90 27.40 13.12
C LEU A 88 -31.68 28.21 12.07
N PHE A 89 -31.76 27.72 10.84
CA PHE A 89 -32.52 28.35 9.76
C PHE A 89 -34.02 28.41 10.08
N VAL A 90 -34.61 27.28 10.51
CA VAL A 90 -36.03 27.21 10.89
C VAL A 90 -36.32 28.14 12.07
N MET A 91 -35.49 28.13 13.11
CA MET A 91 -35.67 29.05 14.25
C MET A 91 -35.61 30.53 13.85
N ARG A 92 -34.79 30.88 12.85
CA ARG A 92 -34.72 32.24 12.33
C ARG A 92 -35.94 32.62 11.49
N TYR A 93 -36.57 31.67 10.80
CA TYR A 93 -37.73 31.92 9.95
C TYR A 93 -39.05 31.97 10.73
N VAL A 94 -39.14 31.21 11.83
CA VAL A 94 -40.32 31.16 12.72
C VAL A 94 -40.37 32.36 13.67
N ARG A 95 -39.24 33.05 13.87
CA ARG A 95 -39.14 34.27 14.68
C ARG A 95 -39.36 35.52 13.84
#